data_AF-A0A957JZR3-F1
#
_entry.id   AF-A0A957JZR3-F1
#
_cell.length_a   1.000
_cell.length_b   1.000
_cell.length_c   1.000
_cell.angle_alpha   90.00
_cell.angle_beta   90.00
_cell.angle_gamma   90.00
#
_symmetry.space_group_name_H-M   'P 1'
#
loop_
_entity.id
_entity.type
_entity.pdbx_description
1 polymer ?
#
loop_
_entity_poly.entity_id
_entity_poly.type
_entity_poly.pdbx_seq_one_letter_code
_entity_poly.pdbx_strand_id
1 'polypeptide(L)'
;LSSNLLYALKSALALVELPARYEQIGAVSGWCRERLAERGIGVLAPAGHGAPAVLSLVLPAHLDSYQLGRALLDRGYQISFASRYLIARNVIQLCFFSPVRREQLWPMIHILEQAL
;
A
#
# COMPACT_ATOMS: atom_id res chain seq x y z
N LEU A 1 22.61 20.96 12.73
CA LEU A 1 21.26 20.70 12.15
C LEU A 1 20.99 21.75 11.09
N SER A 2 20.38 21.39 9.95
CA SER A 2 19.99 22.37 8.92
C SER A 2 18.74 23.12 9.37
N SER A 3 18.82 24.45 9.46
CA SER A 3 17.67 25.31 9.78
C SER A 3 16.54 25.15 8.77
N ASN A 4 16.87 25.01 7.47
CA ASN A 4 15.89 24.79 6.41
C ASN A 4 15.08 23.51 6.60
N LEU A 5 15.72 22.41 7.02
CA LEU A 5 15.00 21.16 7.31
C LEU A 5 14.04 21.31 8.49
N LEU A 6 14.46 22.02 9.54
CA LEU A 6 13.63 22.28 10.71
C LEU A 6 12.42 23.14 10.35
N TYR A 7 12.60 24.20 9.55
CA TYR A 7 11.51 25.03 9.08
C TYR A 7 10.55 24.27 8.16
N ALA A 8 11.06 23.48 7.22
CA ALA A 8 10.22 22.65 6.34
C ALA A 8 9.38 21.63 7.13
N LEU A 9 9.96 20.98 8.14
CA LEU A 9 9.23 20.08 9.03
C LEU A 9 8.14 20.82 9.82
N LYS A 10 8.47 21.98 10.39
CA LYS A 10 7.49 22.81 11.12
C LYS A 10 6.31 23.19 10.22
N SER A 11 6.57 23.60 8.98
CA SER A 11 5.53 23.93 8.01
C SER A 11 4.68 22.70 7.64
N ALA A 12 5.32 21.54 7.41
CA ALA A 12 4.60 20.31 7.10
C ALA A 12 3.67 19.87 8.26
N LEU A 13 4.12 19.99 9.51
CA LEU A 13 3.32 19.69 10.69
C LEU A 13 2.13 20.66 10.86
N ALA A 14 2.28 21.92 10.48
CA ALA A 14 1.21 22.92 10.57
C ALA A 14 0.14 22.76 9.48
N LEU A 15 0.46 22.11 8.36
CA LEU A 15 -0.45 21.92 7.22
C LEU A 15 -1.23 20.60 7.29
N VAL A 16 -0.86 19.68 8.18
CA VAL A 16 -1.42 18.32 8.20
C VAL A 16 -2.47 18.16 9.32
N GLU A 17 -3.70 17.93 8.91
CA GLU A 17 -4.78 17.52 9.82
C GLU A 17 -4.66 16.02 10.11
N LEU A 18 -3.86 15.68 11.13
CA LEU A 18 -3.54 14.29 11.46
C LEU A 18 -4.77 13.40 11.69
N PRO A 19 -5.80 13.80 12.47
CA PRO A 19 -6.97 12.95 12.69
C PRO A 19 -7.70 12.61 11.38
N ALA A 20 -7.97 13.62 10.55
CA ALA A 20 -8.62 13.44 9.26
C ALA A 20 -7.74 12.58 8.32
N ARG A 21 -6.42 12.74 8.37
CA ARG A 21 -5.48 11.93 7.59
C ARG A 21 -5.53 10.46 7.98
N TYR A 22 -5.54 10.14 9.27
CA TYR A 22 -5.65 8.76 9.74
C TYR A 22 -7.01 8.13 9.39
N GLU A 23 -8.09 8.88 9.51
CA GLU A 23 -9.43 8.43 9.11
C GLU A 23 -9.48 8.12 7.61
N GLN A 24 -8.94 8.99 6.77
CA GLN A 24 -8.85 8.77 5.32
C GLN A 24 -8.06 7.49 4.99
N ILE A 25 -6.92 7.27 5.65
CA ILE A 25 -6.11 6.06 5.48
C ILE A 25 -6.92 4.82 5.88
N GLY A 26 -7.62 4.88 7.01
CA GLY A 26 -8.51 3.81 7.47
C GLY A 26 -9.61 3.49 6.46
N ALA A 27 -10.30 4.51 5.94
CA ALA A 27 -11.40 4.34 4.99
C ALA A 27 -10.93 3.78 3.64
N VAL A 28 -9.80 4.26 3.10
CA VAL A 28 -9.24 3.78 1.83
C VAL A 28 -8.69 2.36 1.96
N SER A 29 -7.95 2.09 3.04
CA SER A 29 -7.37 0.75 3.27
C SER A 29 -8.44 -0.29 3.58
N GLY A 30 -9.47 0.06 4.35
CA GLY A 30 -10.63 -0.81 4.62
C GLY A 30 -11.37 -1.15 3.33
N TRP A 31 -11.68 -0.15 2.51
CA TRP A 31 -12.29 -0.35 1.20
C TRP A 31 -11.42 -1.25 0.30
N CYS A 32 -10.11 -1.00 0.23
CA CYS A 32 -9.20 -1.79 -0.60
C CYS A 32 -9.13 -3.25 -0.14
N ARG A 33 -9.04 -3.47 1.18
CA ARG A 33 -9.05 -4.80 1.79
C ARG A 33 -10.31 -5.58 1.44
N GLU A 34 -11.49 -4.96 1.54
CA GLU A 34 -12.75 -5.62 1.16
C GLU A 34 -12.74 -6.06 -0.31
N ARG A 35 -12.33 -5.16 -1.22
CA ARG A 35 -12.29 -5.46 -2.66
C ARG A 35 -11.29 -6.55 -3.01
N LEU A 36 -10.17 -6.63 -2.28
CA LEU A 36 -9.20 -7.72 -2.40
C LEU A 36 -9.80 -9.05 -1.90
N ALA A 37 -10.47 -9.03 -0.74
CA ALA A 37 -11.08 -10.22 -0.15
C ALA A 37 -12.21 -10.81 -1.03
N GLU A 38 -13.04 -9.96 -1.66
CA GLU A 38 -14.06 -10.39 -2.63
C GLU A 38 -13.49 -11.15 -3.83
N ARG A 39 -12.21 -10.95 -4.13
CA ARG A 39 -11.48 -11.58 -5.23
C ARG A 39 -10.61 -12.75 -4.78
N GLY A 40 -10.77 -13.19 -3.53
CA GLY A 40 -9.96 -14.26 -2.94
C GLY A 40 -8.53 -13.85 -2.57
N ILE A 41 -8.19 -12.55 -2.64
CA ILE A 41 -6.84 -12.06 -2.36
C ILE A 41 -6.71 -11.76 -0.87
N GLY A 42 -5.98 -12.61 -0.15
CA GLY A 42 -5.76 -12.48 1.29
C GLY A 42 -4.74 -11.41 1.66
N VAL A 43 -5.09 -10.55 2.63
CA VAL A 43 -4.13 -9.68 3.31
C VAL A 43 -3.55 -10.41 4.51
N LEU A 44 -2.22 -10.42 4.65
CA LEU A 44 -1.49 -11.17 5.69
C LEU A 44 -1.98 -10.89 7.11
N ALA A 45 -2.18 -9.62 7.45
CA ALA A 45 -2.66 -9.23 8.78
C ALA A 45 -4.19 -9.28 8.83
N PRO A 46 -4.79 -9.96 9.82
CA PRO A 46 -6.24 -9.92 10.05
C PRO A 46 -6.75 -8.47 10.22
N ALA A 47 -8.04 -8.28 9.98
CA ALA A 47 -8.68 -6.99 10.27
C ALA A 47 -8.45 -6.60 11.75
N GLY A 48 -8.16 -5.32 12.00
CA GLY A 48 -7.86 -4.79 13.35
C GLY A 48 -6.48 -5.13 13.92
N HIS A 49 -5.70 -6.02 13.29
CA HIS A 49 -4.39 -6.47 13.79
C HIS A 49 -3.20 -6.01 12.93
N GLY A 50 -3.46 -5.20 11.90
CA GLY A 50 -2.44 -4.61 11.02
C GLY A 50 -2.55 -3.10 10.96
N ALA A 51 -1.45 -2.43 10.62
CA ALA A 51 -1.47 -0.98 10.39
C ALA A 51 -2.31 -0.66 9.14
N PRO A 52 -3.32 0.23 9.22
CA PRO A 52 -4.18 0.55 8.07
C PRO A 52 -3.41 1.21 6.92
N ALA A 53 -2.27 1.85 7.21
CA ALA A 53 -1.44 2.46 6.18
C ALA A 53 -0.72 1.46 5.26
N VAL A 54 -0.68 0.17 5.61
CA VAL A 54 0.05 -0.85 4.83
C VAL A 54 -0.74 -2.16 4.76
N LEU A 55 -1.07 -2.59 3.54
CA LEU A 55 -1.63 -3.92 3.29
C LEU A 55 -0.56 -4.82 2.70
N SER A 56 -0.20 -5.90 3.41
CA SER A 56 0.77 -6.89 2.93
C SER A 56 0.04 -8.06 2.28
N LEU A 57 0.35 -8.35 1.02
CA LEU A 57 -0.24 -9.44 0.25
C LEU A 57 0.80 -10.54 0.07
N VAL A 58 0.50 -11.75 0.54
CA VAL A 58 1.33 -12.93 0.27
C VAL A 58 0.92 -13.48 -1.08
N LEU A 59 1.88 -13.60 -1.99
CA LEU A 59 1.62 -14.15 -3.31
C LEU A 59 1.77 -15.67 -3.30
N PRO A 60 0.99 -16.40 -4.11
CA PRO A 60 1.14 -17.83 -4.31
C PRO A 60 2.52 -18.14 -4.91
N ALA A 61 3.02 -19.34 -4.64
CA ALA A 61 4.40 -19.72 -4.99
C ALA A 61 4.72 -19.71 -6.49
N HIS A 62 3.70 -19.73 -7.37
CA HIS A 62 3.88 -19.64 -8.81
C HIS A 62 4.10 -18.21 -9.31
N LEU A 63 3.88 -17.20 -8.46
CA LEU A 63 4.19 -15.80 -8.74
C LEU A 63 5.44 -15.37 -7.98
N ASP A 64 6.25 -14.56 -8.62
CA ASP A 64 7.40 -13.90 -8.02
C ASP A 64 7.02 -12.45 -7.64
N SER A 65 7.12 -12.12 -6.35
CA SER A 65 6.75 -10.80 -5.84
C SER A 65 7.60 -9.66 -6.39
N TYR A 66 8.85 -9.93 -6.74
CA TYR A 66 9.70 -8.93 -7.37
C TYR A 66 9.22 -8.65 -8.80
N GLN A 67 8.96 -9.69 -9.60
CA GLN A 67 8.48 -9.53 -10.97
C GLN A 67 7.11 -8.86 -11.05
N LEU A 68 6.16 -9.26 -10.20
CA LEU A 68 4.85 -8.60 -10.12
C LEU A 68 5.00 -7.14 -9.68
N GLY A 69 5.84 -6.88 -8.67
CA GLY A 69 6.12 -5.52 -8.20
C GLY A 69 6.76 -4.63 -9.28
N ARG A 70 7.69 -5.18 -10.08
CA ARG A 70 8.24 -4.50 -11.25
C ARG A 70 7.17 -4.19 -12.30
N ALA A 71 6.33 -5.17 -12.63
CA ALA A 71 5.26 -4.99 -13.61
C ALA A 71 4.22 -3.92 -13.19
N LEU A 72 3.97 -3.79 -11.88
CA LEU A 72 3.15 -2.73 -11.31
C LEU A 72 3.84 -1.38 -11.37
N LEU A 73 5.14 -1.33 -11.03
CA LEU A 73 5.95 -0.11 -11.12
C LEU A 73 6.02 0.43 -12.56
N ASP A 74 6.21 -0.44 -13.55
CA ASP A 74 6.26 -0.07 -14.98
C ASP A 74 4.90 0.48 -15.47
N ARG A 75 3.81 0.18 -14.77
CA ARG A 75 2.46 0.76 -14.98
C ARG A 75 2.19 2.01 -14.15
N GLY A 76 3.18 2.49 -13.39
CA GLY A 76 3.09 3.71 -12.57
C GLY A 76 2.68 3.49 -11.12
N TYR A 77 2.52 2.24 -10.66
CA TYR A 77 2.15 1.96 -9.27
C TYR A 77 3.38 1.86 -8.38
N GLN A 78 3.54 2.83 -7.48
CA GLN A 78 4.60 2.81 -6.47
C GLN A 78 4.15 2.01 -5.25
N ILE A 79 4.58 0.76 -5.20
CA ILE A 79 4.34 -0.15 -4.07
C ILE A 79 5.67 -0.61 -3.46
N SER A 80 5.61 -1.19 -2.26
CA SER A 80 6.78 -1.77 -1.60
C SER A 80 6.91 -3.24 -1.99
N PHE A 81 7.99 -3.60 -2.70
CA PHE A 81 8.25 -4.99 -3.17
C PHE A 81 9.74 -5.38 -3.21
N ALA A 82 10.65 -4.40 -3.31
CA ALA A 82 12.06 -4.66 -3.62
C ALA A 82 12.95 -4.92 -2.39
N SER A 83 12.41 -4.87 -1.18
CA SER A 83 13.21 -5.14 0.01
C SER A 83 13.51 -6.65 0.13
N ARG A 84 14.69 -6.99 0.64
CA ARG A 84 15.13 -8.39 0.80
C ARG A 84 14.11 -9.24 1.58
N TYR A 85 13.48 -8.67 2.61
CA TYR A 85 12.52 -9.42 3.44
C TYR A 85 11.19 -9.69 2.71
N LEU A 86 10.77 -8.80 1.80
CA LEU A 86 9.55 -8.97 1.02
C LEU A 86 9.74 -10.03 -0.07
N ILE A 87 10.87 -9.97 -0.77
CA ILE A 87 11.25 -10.96 -1.78
C ILE A 87 11.36 -12.35 -1.12
N ALA A 88 12.06 -12.46 0.01
CA ALA A 88 12.25 -13.73 0.71
C ALA A 88 10.94 -14.38 1.22
N ARG A 89 9.87 -13.60 1.36
CA ARG A 89 8.55 -14.08 1.83
C ARG A 89 7.50 -14.12 0.73
N ASN A 90 7.86 -13.79 -0.50
CA ASN A 90 6.95 -13.61 -1.63
C ASN A 90 5.80 -12.63 -1.32
N VAL A 91 6.14 -11.47 -0.75
CA VAL A 91 5.16 -10.45 -0.32
C VAL A 91 5.30 -9.17 -1.14
N ILE A 92 4.17 -8.53 -1.44
CA ILE A 92 4.11 -7.13 -1.86
C ILE A 92 3.30 -6.31 -0.83
N GLN A 93 3.56 -5.01 -0.75
CA GLN A 93 2.90 -4.12 0.19
C GLN A 93 2.31 -2.90 -0.50
N LEU A 94 1.01 -2.69 -0.31
CA LEU A 94 0.30 -1.49 -0.72
C LEU A 94 0.38 -0.46 0.40
N CYS A 95 0.90 0.74 0.11
CA CYS A 95 1.16 1.78 1.11
C CYS A 95 0.29 3.02 0.86
N PHE A 96 -0.39 3.52 1.89
CA PHE A 96 -1.36 4.63 1.80
C PHE A 96 -0.86 5.94 2.42
N PHE A 97 0.47 6.14 2.46
CA PHE A 97 1.08 7.33 3.05
C PHE A 97 0.83 8.63 2.27
N SER A 98 0.47 8.53 0.99
CA SER A 98 0.05 9.66 0.14
C SER A 98 -1.47 9.67 -0.08
N PRO A 99 -2.09 10.80 -0.45
CA PRO A 99 -3.49 10.80 -0.87
C PRO A 99 -3.70 9.86 -2.06
N VAL A 100 -4.58 8.89 -1.89
CA VAL A 100 -4.94 7.92 -2.94
C VAL A 100 -6.46 7.91 -3.04
N ARG A 101 -6.97 7.97 -4.27
CA ARG A 101 -8.40 7.83 -4.54
C ARG A 101 -8.74 6.41 -4.99
N ARG A 102 -9.98 6.01 -4.74
CA ARG A 102 -10.46 4.64 -5.05
C ARG A 102 -10.36 4.32 -6.54
N GLU A 103 -10.57 5.32 -7.40
CA GLU A 103 -10.50 5.17 -8.87
C GLU A 103 -9.08 4.85 -9.34
N GLN A 104 -8.05 5.24 -8.57
CA GLN A 104 -6.66 4.92 -8.87
C GLN A 104 -6.31 3.49 -8.45
N LEU A 105 -6.97 2.96 -7.42
CA LEU A 105 -6.75 1.62 -6.89
C LEU A 105 -7.49 0.55 -7.70
N TRP A 106 -8.64 0.89 -8.28
CA TRP A 106 -9.47 -0.07 -9.01
C TRP A 106 -8.72 -0.83 -10.13
N PRO A 107 -7.98 -0.16 -11.03
CA PRO A 107 -7.26 -0.88 -12.09
C PRO A 107 -6.11 -1.73 -11.53
N MET A 108 -5.47 -1.30 -10.45
CA MET A 108 -4.44 -2.10 -9.76
C MET A 108 -5.03 -3.38 -9.18
N ILE A 109 -6.18 -3.29 -8.52
CA ILE A 109 -6.89 -4.47 -7.98
C ILE A 109 -7.22 -5.46 -9.09
N HIS A 110 -7.65 -4.96 -10.26
CA HIS A 110 -7.93 -5.83 -11.40
C HIS A 110 -6.67 -6.50 -11.97
N ILE A 111 -5.54 -5.78 -12.02
CA ILE A 111 -4.25 -6.38 -12.42
C ILE A 111 -3.85 -7.49 -11.44
N LEU A 112 -4.04 -7.26 -10.14
CA LEU A 112 -3.75 -8.27 -9.11
C LEU A 112 -4.66 -9.49 -9.24
N GLU A 113 -5.94 -9.30 -9.52
CA GLU A 113 -6.93 -10.36 -9.77
C GLU A 113 -6.59 -11.22 -10.99
N GLN A 114 -6.05 -10.62 -12.05
CA GLN A 114 -5.62 -11.36 -13.24
C GLN A 114 -4.31 -12.12 -13.04
N ALA A 115 -3.49 -11.70 -12.07
CA ALA A 115 -2.21 -12.30 -11.78
C ALA A 115 -2.30 -13.46 -10.78
N LEU A 116 -3.24 -13.40 -9.83
CA LEU A 116 -3.41 -14.33 -8.71
C LEU A 116 -4.40 -15.46 -9.01
#